data_AF-A0A936UXG5-F1
#
_entry.id   AF-A0A936UXG5-F1
#
_cell.length_a   1.000
_cell.length_b   1.000
_cell.length_c   1.000
_cell.angle_alpha   90.00
_cell.angle_beta   90.00
_cell.angle_gamma   90.00
#
_symmetry.space_group_name_H-M   'P 1'
#
loop_
_entity.id
_entity.type
_entity.pdbx_description
1 polymer ?
#
loop_
_entity_poly.entity_id
_entity_poly.type
_entity_poly.pdbx_seq_one_letter_code
_entity_poly.pdbx_strand_id
1 'polypeptide(L)'
;MKKLLLSVTAIAFSALLFAQKTVADIAKFDTETINQGNLKLNEAKEVRFIVTNISKEPLLIEEAKPGCGCTLGDYTKAPIAPGSTGFISAKFNAATVGHFDKHISVKFAGVDELKSISITGDVLSAEDYDKWAATNDAKKKSDTPSKSVNSTKSKTALKN
;
A
#
# COMPACT_ATOMS: atom_id res chain seq x y z
N MET A 1 53.58 -28.31 20.11
CA MET A 1 52.93 -27.01 20.40
C MET A 1 52.47 -26.29 19.12
N LYS A 2 51.97 -27.01 18.09
CA LYS A 2 51.52 -26.41 16.81
C LYS A 2 50.04 -26.71 16.49
N LYS A 3 49.38 -27.51 17.34
CA LYS A 3 48.00 -27.99 17.16
C LYS A 3 46.98 -27.23 18.02
N LEU A 4 47.44 -26.32 18.88
CA LEU A 4 46.58 -25.45 19.70
C LEU A 4 46.33 -24.06 19.08
N LEU A 5 47.02 -23.72 17.99
CA LEU A 5 46.91 -22.41 17.33
C LEU A 5 45.87 -22.40 16.19
N LEU A 6 45.34 -23.56 15.81
CA LEU A 6 44.29 -23.69 14.78
C LEU A 6 42.86 -23.71 15.35
N SER A 7 42.70 -23.93 16.65
CA SER A 7 41.39 -24.01 17.31
C SER A 7 40.86 -22.65 17.79
N VAL A 8 41.74 -21.66 18.01
CA VAL A 8 41.34 -20.32 18.49
C VAL A 8 40.78 -19.46 17.35
N THR A 9 41.24 -19.67 16.12
CA THR A 9 40.76 -18.93 14.93
C THR A 9 39.36 -19.34 14.47
N ALA A 10 38.90 -20.55 14.83
CA ALA A 10 37.56 -21.04 14.51
C ALA A 10 36.46 -20.45 15.41
N ILE A 11 36.82 -19.87 16.56
CA ILE A 11 35.87 -19.28 17.53
C ILE A 11 35.70 -17.77 17.29
N ALA A 12 36.59 -17.12 16.53
CA ALA A 12 36.50 -15.69 16.22
C ALA A 12 35.58 -15.37 15.01
N PHE A 13 35.16 -16.37 14.24
CA PHE A 13 34.30 -16.18 13.07
C PHE A 13 32.79 -16.30 13.37
N SER A 14 32.41 -16.66 14.60
CA SER A 14 31.03 -16.96 14.97
C SER A 14 30.24 -15.78 15.57
N ALA A 15 30.79 -14.56 15.61
CA ALA A 15 30.18 -13.42 16.32
C ALA A 15 29.72 -12.23 15.44
N LEU A 16 29.58 -12.41 14.13
CA LEU A 16 29.00 -11.37 13.25
C LEU A 16 27.57 -11.73 12.84
N LEU A 17 26.71 -12.00 13.82
CA LEU A 17 25.26 -11.91 13.62
C LEU A 17 24.88 -10.44 13.74
N PHE A 18 25.20 -9.63 12.73
CA PHE A 18 24.59 -8.32 12.60
C PHE A 18 23.09 -8.54 12.39
N ALA A 19 22.27 -8.09 13.34
CA ALA A 19 20.82 -8.12 13.21
C ALA A 19 20.42 -7.31 11.97
N GLN A 20 20.06 -8.00 10.87
CA GLN A 20 19.61 -7.34 9.64
C GLN A 20 18.21 -6.78 9.89
N LYS A 21 18.08 -5.45 9.80
CA LYS A 21 16.82 -4.72 9.95
C LYS A 21 15.92 -5.08 8.76
N THR A 22 14.76 -5.67 9.02
CA THR A 22 13.79 -6.05 7.97
C THR A 22 12.78 -4.92 7.75
N VAL A 23 12.04 -4.97 6.64
CA VAL A 23 10.98 -3.97 6.40
C VAL A 23 9.89 -4.08 7.47
N ALA A 24 9.58 -5.30 7.91
CA ALA A 24 8.55 -5.56 8.92
C ALA A 24 8.86 -4.94 10.29
N ASP A 25 10.14 -4.67 10.58
CA ASP A 25 10.55 -4.02 11.83
C ASP A 25 10.36 -2.49 11.82
N ILE A 26 10.17 -1.90 10.64
CA ILE A 26 10.33 -0.44 10.46
C ILE A 26 9.15 0.24 9.78
N ALA A 27 8.42 -0.49 8.95
CA ALA A 27 7.34 0.03 8.15
C ALA A 27 6.14 -0.92 8.22
N LYS A 28 4.95 -0.34 8.43
CA LYS A 28 3.68 -1.05 8.36
C LYS A 28 2.81 -0.44 7.26
N PHE A 29 2.37 -1.24 6.31
CA PHE A 29 1.40 -0.82 5.32
C PHE A 29 -0.02 -1.05 5.85
N ASP A 30 -0.94 -0.12 5.54
CA ASP A 30 -2.36 -0.30 5.86
C ASP A 30 -2.96 -1.49 5.10
N THR A 31 -2.54 -1.63 3.84
CA THR A 31 -2.74 -2.84 3.04
C THR A 31 -1.55 -3.01 2.09
N GLU A 32 -1.13 -4.25 1.89
CA GLU A 32 -0.10 -4.59 0.90
C GLU A 32 -0.72 -4.87 -0.47
N THR A 33 -2.02 -5.18 -0.53
CA THR A 33 -2.77 -5.47 -1.76
C THR A 33 -4.00 -4.57 -1.85
N ILE A 34 -4.16 -3.84 -2.95
CA ILE A 34 -5.38 -3.09 -3.25
C ILE A 34 -6.08 -3.76 -4.45
N ASN A 35 -7.23 -4.37 -4.20
CA ASN A 35 -8.10 -4.89 -5.26
C ASN A 35 -9.04 -3.78 -5.77
N GLN A 36 -8.98 -3.49 -7.06
CA GLN A 36 -9.78 -2.47 -7.75
C GLN A 36 -11.15 -2.99 -8.23
N GLY A 37 -11.43 -4.29 -8.07
CA GLY A 37 -12.60 -4.95 -8.62
C GLY A 37 -12.57 -4.96 -10.15
N ASN A 38 -13.74 -4.72 -10.74
CA ASN A 38 -13.89 -4.65 -12.19
C ASN A 38 -13.65 -3.24 -12.71
N LEU A 39 -12.77 -3.11 -13.69
CA LEU A 39 -12.42 -1.88 -14.39
C LEU A 39 -12.90 -1.91 -15.83
N LYS A 40 -13.32 -0.77 -16.36
CA LYS A 40 -13.64 -0.63 -17.79
C LYS A 40 -12.35 -0.54 -18.60
N LEU A 41 -12.30 -1.21 -19.74
CA LEU A 41 -11.18 -1.11 -20.69
C LEU A 41 -10.86 0.35 -21.02
N ASN A 42 -9.56 0.67 -21.03
CA ASN A 42 -8.97 1.99 -21.24
C ASN A 42 -9.29 3.04 -20.16
N GLU A 43 -9.83 2.63 -19.01
CA GLU A 43 -9.98 3.52 -17.85
C GLU A 43 -8.75 3.42 -16.94
N ALA A 44 -8.13 4.56 -16.65
CA ALA A 44 -7.01 4.60 -15.72
C ALA A 44 -7.51 4.79 -14.28
N LYS A 45 -6.92 4.05 -13.34
CA LYS A 45 -7.22 4.18 -11.90
C LYS A 45 -5.96 4.53 -11.12
N GLU A 46 -6.10 5.49 -10.22
CA GLU A 46 -5.08 5.84 -9.25
C GLU A 46 -5.33 5.09 -7.95
N VAL A 47 -4.27 4.55 -7.36
CA VAL A 47 -4.30 3.87 -6.07
C VAL A 47 -3.24 4.47 -5.15
N ARG A 48 -3.54 4.48 -3.85
CA ARG A 48 -2.64 5.03 -2.84
C ARG A 48 -2.45 4.02 -1.73
N PHE A 49 -1.19 3.64 -1.52
CA PHE A 49 -0.76 2.86 -0.37
C PHE A 49 -0.32 3.80 0.72
N ILE A 50 -0.72 3.51 1.95
CA ILE A 50 -0.30 4.24 3.15
C ILE A 50 0.71 3.38 3.89
N VAL A 51 1.82 4.01 4.28
CA VAL A 51 2.88 3.39 5.06
C VAL A 51 3.05 4.17 6.36
N THR A 52 3.03 3.46 7.48
CA THR A 52 3.30 4.00 8.81
C THR A 52 4.72 3.65 9.22
N ASN A 53 5.48 4.64 9.70
CA ASN A 53 6.78 4.39 10.32
C ASN A 53 6.57 3.84 11.74
N ILE A 54 6.93 2.58 11.95
CA ILE A 54 6.84 1.91 13.26
C ILE A 54 8.19 1.79 13.97
N SER A 55 9.25 2.33 13.37
CA SER A 55 10.59 2.36 13.95
C SER A 55 10.79 3.57 14.87
N LYS A 56 11.96 3.60 15.54
CA LYS A 56 12.38 4.71 16.41
C LYS A 56 13.12 5.83 15.66
N GLU A 57 13.43 5.62 14.38
CA GLU A 57 14.21 6.53 13.55
C GLU A 57 13.32 7.07 12.40
N PRO A 58 13.67 8.20 11.77
CA PRO A 58 12.98 8.63 10.56
C PRO A 58 13.08 7.58 9.44
N LEU A 59 11.94 7.23 8.85
CA LEU A 59 11.84 6.27 7.75
C LEU A 59 11.88 7.00 6.41
N LEU A 60 12.80 6.63 5.54
CA LEU A 60 12.89 7.21 4.19
C LEU A 60 12.58 6.15 3.14
N ILE A 61 11.62 6.45 2.26
CA ILE A 61 11.40 5.68 1.03
C ILE A 61 12.48 6.10 0.03
N GLU A 62 13.49 5.25 -0.15
CA GLU A 62 14.60 5.51 -1.07
C GLU A 62 14.13 5.44 -2.52
N GLU A 63 13.39 4.38 -2.85
CA GLU A 63 12.88 4.14 -4.20
C GLU A 63 11.52 3.45 -4.14
N ALA A 64 10.62 3.86 -5.03
CA ALA A 64 9.41 3.11 -5.35
C ALA A 64 9.40 2.84 -6.85
N LYS A 65 9.50 1.58 -7.25
CA LYS A 65 9.65 1.16 -8.64
C LYS A 65 8.41 0.37 -9.08
N PRO A 66 7.61 0.91 -10.02
CA PRO A 66 6.46 0.19 -10.55
C PRO A 66 6.91 -0.97 -11.44
N GLY A 67 6.17 -2.08 -11.38
CA GLY A 67 6.26 -3.17 -12.34
C GLY A 67 5.64 -2.79 -13.71
N CYS A 68 5.69 -3.71 -14.67
CA CYS A 68 5.19 -3.45 -16.02
C CYS A 68 3.68 -3.17 -16.06
N GLY A 69 3.29 -2.03 -16.63
CA GLY A 69 1.88 -1.63 -16.79
C GLY A 69 1.31 -0.76 -15.67
N CYS A 70 2.08 -0.48 -14.61
CA CYS A 70 1.79 0.59 -13.67
C CYS A 70 2.71 1.78 -13.95
N THR A 71 2.18 2.99 -13.77
CA THR A 71 2.98 4.22 -13.75
C THR A 71 3.05 4.70 -12.32
N LEU A 72 4.24 5.02 -11.83
CA LEU A 72 4.38 5.63 -10.51
C LEU A 72 3.78 7.04 -10.55
N GLY A 73 2.90 7.36 -9.61
CA GLY A 73 2.31 8.69 -9.46
C GLY A 73 3.26 9.59 -8.67
N ASP A 74 3.24 9.44 -7.34
CA ASP A 74 4.13 10.15 -6.42
C ASP A 74 4.30 9.34 -5.13
N TYR A 75 5.30 9.66 -4.31
CA TYR A 75 5.46 9.08 -2.99
C TYR A 75 6.13 10.05 -2.03
N THR A 76 6.00 9.82 -0.73
CA THR A 76 6.61 10.67 0.28
C THR A 76 8.15 10.65 0.18
N LYS A 77 8.73 11.75 -0.28
CA LYS A 77 10.19 11.92 -0.44
C LYS A 77 10.90 12.39 0.83
N ALA A 78 10.17 13.06 1.72
CA ALA A 78 10.70 13.50 3.00
C ALA A 78 10.78 12.32 3.98
N PRO A 79 11.72 12.33 4.93
CA PRO A 79 11.75 11.35 6.02
C PRO A 79 10.43 11.37 6.81
N ILE A 80 9.83 10.20 7.01
CA ILE A 80 8.60 9.99 7.78
C ILE A 80 9.01 9.84 9.25
N ALA A 81 8.57 10.74 10.12
CA ALA A 81 8.88 10.68 11.55
C ALA A 81 8.31 9.40 12.21
N PRO A 82 8.88 8.92 13.33
CA PRO A 82 8.32 7.81 14.10
C PRO A 82 6.83 7.98 14.40
N GLY A 83 6.03 6.95 14.16
CA GLY A 83 4.57 6.95 14.34
C GLY A 83 3.78 7.74 13.30
N SER A 84 4.44 8.44 12.37
CA SER A 84 3.78 9.19 11.29
C SER A 84 3.57 8.33 10.05
N THR A 85 2.72 8.80 9.14
CA THR A 85 2.41 8.12 7.88
C THR A 85 2.99 8.85 6.67
N GLY A 86 3.36 8.06 5.67
CA GLY A 86 3.65 8.49 4.31
C GLY A 86 2.76 7.74 3.32
N PHE A 87 2.99 7.98 2.04
CA PHE A 87 2.21 7.38 0.97
C PHE A 87 3.03 7.01 -0.25
N ILE A 88 2.48 6.10 -1.05
CA ILE A 88 2.93 5.74 -2.39
C ILE A 88 1.69 5.70 -3.29
N SER A 89 1.65 6.56 -4.30
CA SER A 89 0.61 6.62 -5.33
C SER A 89 1.10 5.97 -6.62
N ALA A 90 0.24 5.18 -7.24
CA ALA A 90 0.47 4.60 -8.55
C ALA A 90 -0.80 4.66 -9.39
N LYS A 91 -0.60 4.80 -10.70
CA LYS A 91 -1.67 4.80 -11.69
C LYS A 91 -1.58 3.52 -12.53
N PHE A 92 -2.66 2.76 -12.55
CA PHE A 92 -2.82 1.61 -13.44
C PHE A 92 -3.61 2.03 -14.68
N ASN A 93 -3.16 1.59 -15.86
CA ASN A 93 -3.89 1.76 -17.12
C ASN A 93 -4.47 0.42 -17.56
N ALA A 94 -5.80 0.31 -17.56
CA ALA A 94 -6.54 -0.89 -17.94
C ALA A 94 -6.55 -1.11 -19.46
N ALA A 95 -5.39 -1.26 -20.09
CA ALA A 95 -5.26 -1.33 -21.56
C ALA A 95 -5.59 -2.70 -22.16
N THR A 96 -5.65 -3.75 -21.33
CA THR A 96 -5.90 -5.13 -21.77
C THR A 96 -6.99 -5.75 -20.91
N VAL A 97 -7.97 -6.40 -21.55
CA VAL A 97 -9.03 -7.16 -20.87
C VAL A 97 -8.44 -8.38 -20.15
N GLY A 98 -8.98 -8.70 -18.97
CA GLY A 98 -8.61 -9.86 -18.17
C GLY A 98 -8.12 -9.50 -16.76
N HIS A 99 -7.81 -10.54 -16.00
CA HIS A 99 -7.25 -10.39 -14.66
C HIS A 99 -5.87 -9.74 -14.70
N PHE A 100 -5.60 -8.85 -13.75
CA PHE A 100 -4.28 -8.27 -13.57
C PHE A 100 -3.81 -8.40 -12.12
N ASP A 101 -2.52 -8.68 -11.96
CA ASP A 101 -1.77 -8.57 -10.71
C ASP A 101 -0.49 -7.79 -11.02
N LYS A 102 -0.37 -6.60 -10.42
CA LYS A 102 0.73 -5.67 -10.68
C LYS A 102 1.41 -5.30 -9.37
N HIS A 103 2.74 -5.37 -9.38
CA HIS A 103 3.55 -5.10 -8.21
C HIS A 103 4.29 -3.77 -8.30
N ILE A 104 4.53 -3.15 -7.15
CA ILE A 104 5.43 -2.01 -6.97
C ILE A 104 6.46 -2.44 -5.92
N SER A 105 7.74 -2.35 -6.26
CA SER A 105 8.84 -2.61 -5.33
C SER A 105 9.21 -1.33 -4.59
N VAL A 106 9.31 -1.41 -3.27
CA VAL A 106 9.62 -0.29 -2.38
C VAL A 106 10.92 -0.60 -1.65
N LYS A 107 11.88 0.30 -1.76
CA LYS A 107 13.15 0.26 -1.05
C LYS A 107 13.16 1.33 0.04
N PHE A 108 13.49 0.94 1.26
CA PHE A 108 13.70 1.87 2.36
C PHE A 108 15.19 2.06 2.60
N ALA A 109 15.59 3.28 2.96
CA ALA A 109 16.99 3.58 3.24
C ALA A 109 17.50 2.76 4.43
N GLY A 110 18.67 2.12 4.26
CA GLY A 110 19.30 1.30 5.31
C GLY A 110 18.65 -0.06 5.56
N VAL A 111 17.79 -0.53 4.64
CA VAL A 111 17.24 -1.90 4.63
C VAL A 111 17.50 -2.55 3.29
N ASP A 112 18.13 -3.73 3.31
CA ASP A 112 18.46 -4.47 2.09
C ASP A 112 17.24 -5.18 1.47
N GLU A 113 16.23 -5.47 2.30
CA GLU A 113 14.98 -6.10 1.87
C GLU A 113 14.11 -5.13 1.05
N LEU A 114 13.64 -5.58 -0.12
CA LEU A 114 12.64 -4.88 -0.91
C LEU A 114 11.23 -5.32 -0.52
N LYS A 115 10.36 -4.37 -0.22
CA LYS A 115 8.93 -4.66 0.00
C LYS A 115 8.19 -4.63 -1.34
N SER A 116 7.38 -5.65 -1.60
CA SER A 116 6.46 -5.68 -2.75
C SER A 116 5.05 -5.35 -2.27
N ILE A 117 4.38 -4.40 -2.92
CA ILE A 117 2.95 -4.10 -2.76
C ILE A 117 2.24 -4.33 -4.09
N SER A 118 0.97 -4.76 -4.08
CA SER A 118 0.25 -5.20 -5.27
C SER A 118 -1.07 -4.49 -5.51
N ILE A 119 -1.43 -4.38 -6.78
CA ILE A 119 -2.69 -3.87 -7.29
C ILE A 119 -3.31 -4.97 -8.13
N THR A 120 -4.52 -5.39 -7.77
CA THR A 120 -5.21 -6.49 -8.44
C THR A 120 -6.60 -6.09 -8.90
N GLY A 121 -7.17 -6.86 -9.83
CA GLY A 121 -8.53 -6.70 -10.30
C GLY A 121 -8.73 -7.33 -11.66
N ASP A 122 -9.84 -7.00 -12.30
CA ASP A 122 -10.22 -7.52 -13.59
C ASP A 122 -10.61 -6.38 -14.54
N VAL A 123 -10.05 -6.37 -15.73
CA VAL A 123 -10.45 -5.43 -16.78
C VAL A 123 -11.50 -6.10 -17.64
N LEU A 124 -12.68 -5.48 -17.73
CA LEU A 124 -13.79 -5.94 -18.55
C LEU A 124 -13.86 -5.16 -19.86
N SER A 125 -14.39 -5.81 -20.90
CA SER A 125 -14.81 -5.11 -22.12
C SER A 125 -15.85 -4.04 -21.78
N ALA A 126 -16.04 -3.05 -22.64
CA ALA A 126 -17.05 -2.01 -22.38
C ALA A 126 -18.45 -2.62 -22.18
N GLU A 127 -18.83 -3.60 -23.00
CA GLU A 127 -20.13 -4.28 -22.91
C GLU A 127 -20.28 -5.10 -21.63
N ASP A 128 -19.24 -5.84 -21.23
CA ASP A 128 -19.31 -6.68 -20.03
C ASP A 128 -19.23 -5.86 -18.75
N TYR A 129 -18.51 -4.73 -18.79
CA TYR A 129 -18.53 -3.74 -17.73
C TYR A 129 -19.93 -3.16 -17.55
N ASP A 130 -20.61 -2.78 -18.63
CA ASP A 130 -21.95 -2.17 -18.54
C ASP A 130 -22.99 -3.18 -18.00
N LYS A 131 -22.89 -4.47 -18.37
CA LYS A 131 -23.69 -5.56 -17.76
C LYS A 131 -23.38 -5.72 -16.26
N TRP A 132 -22.10 -5.73 -15.90
CA TRP A 132 -21.68 -5.84 -14.49
C TRP A 132 -22.18 -4.63 -13.69
N ALA A 133 -22.00 -3.40 -14.18
CA ALA A 133 -22.43 -2.17 -13.53
C ALA A 133 -23.95 -2.17 -13.27
N ALA A 134 -24.76 -2.53 -14.27
CA ALA A 134 -26.22 -2.60 -14.14
C ALA A 134 -26.69 -3.56 -13.04
N THR A 135 -25.97 -4.66 -12.80
CA THR A 135 -26.31 -5.63 -11.74
C THR A 135 -25.81 -5.22 -10.35
N ASN A 136 -24.72 -4.45 -10.26
CA ASN A 136 -24.14 -4.01 -8.98
C ASN A 136 -24.70 -2.68 -8.49
N ASP A 137 -25.10 -1.77 -9.38
CA ASP A 137 -25.86 -0.55 -9.02
C ASP A 137 -27.24 -0.91 -8.43
N ALA A 138 -27.83 -2.03 -8.87
CA ALA A 138 -29.04 -2.57 -8.28
C ALA A 138 -28.83 -3.08 -6.83
N LYS A 139 -27.66 -3.68 -6.53
CA LYS A 139 -27.30 -4.11 -5.16
C LYS A 139 -26.92 -2.92 -4.25
N LYS A 140 -26.26 -1.89 -4.79
CA LYS A 140 -25.90 -0.70 -3.99
C LYS A 140 -27.13 0.11 -3.53
N LYS A 141 -28.28 -0.03 -4.22
CA LYS A 141 -29.57 0.56 -3.80
C LYS A 141 -30.31 -0.23 -2.72
N SER A 142 -29.99 -1.49 -2.45
CA SER A 142 -30.67 -2.27 -1.38
C SER A 142 -30.06 -2.10 0.01
N ASP A 143 -28.85 -1.52 0.11
CA ASP A 143 -28.15 -1.30 1.39
C ASP A 143 -28.17 0.17 1.84
N THR A 144 -29.18 0.93 1.44
CA THR A 144 -29.44 2.27 2.00
C THR A 144 -30.46 2.15 3.14
N PRO A 145 -30.07 2.27 4.43
CA PRO A 145 -31.03 2.64 5.46
C PRO A 145 -31.53 4.04 5.13
N SER A 146 -32.83 4.10 4.90
CA SER A 146 -33.67 5.29 4.88
C SER A 146 -33.13 6.43 5.76
N LYS A 147 -32.93 7.60 5.15
CA LYS A 147 -32.82 8.87 5.86
C LYS A 147 -34.04 9.03 6.79
N SER A 148 -33.82 9.07 8.10
CA SER A 148 -34.63 9.91 8.98
C SER A 148 -33.81 11.15 9.32
N VAL A 149 -34.10 12.21 8.56
CA VAL A 149 -33.75 13.58 8.89
C VAL A 149 -34.64 13.98 10.05
N ASN A 150 -34.07 14.29 11.22
CA ASN A 150 -34.70 15.24 12.13
C ASN A 150 -33.72 16.36 12.43
N SER A 151 -34.04 17.52 11.86
CA SER A 151 -33.32 18.77 12.04
C SER A 151 -33.43 19.24 13.49
N THR A 152 -32.30 19.28 14.20
CA THR A 152 -32.17 20.05 15.44
C THR A 152 -32.16 21.53 15.10
N LYS A 153 -33.31 22.19 15.20
CA LYS A 153 -33.38 23.66 15.34
C LYS A 153 -32.98 24.01 16.77
N SER A 154 -31.72 24.41 16.97
CA SER A 154 -31.33 25.22 18.12
C SER A 154 -31.37 26.69 17.70
N LYS A 155 -32.37 27.43 18.18
CA LYS A 155 -32.34 28.89 18.24
C LYS A 155 -32.99 29.33 19.54
N THR A 156 -32.13 29.55 20.52
CA THR A 156 -32.36 30.35 21.73
C THR A 156 -32.84 31.76 21.34
N ALA A 157 -34.00 32.18 21.87
CA ALA A 157 -34.37 33.59 21.98
C ALA A 157 -35.43 33.80 23.08
N LEU A 158 -34.96 34.41 24.18
CA LEU A 158 -35.60 35.45 25.00
C LEU A 158 -37.04 35.26 25.57
N LYS A 159 -37.07 35.25 26.92
CA LYS A 159 -37.54 36.34 27.79
C LYS A 159 -38.95 36.20 28.43
N ASN A 160 -38.90 36.28 29.76
CA ASN A 160 -39.91 36.57 30.78
C ASN A 160 -40.91 35.46 31.15
#